data_AF-A0A9P7G3G6-F1
#
_entry.id   AF-A0A9P7G3G6-F1
#
_cell.length_a   1.000
_cell.length_b   1.000
_cell.length_c   1.000
_cell.angle_alpha   90.00
_cell.angle_beta   90.00
_cell.angle_gamma   90.00
#
_symmetry.space_group_name_H-M   'P 1'
#
loop_
_entity.id
_entity.type
_entity.pdbx_description
1 polymer ?
#
loop_
_entity_poly.entity_id
_entity_poly.type
_entity_poly.pdbx_seq_one_letter_code
_entity_poly.pdbx_strand_id
1 'polypeptide(L)'
;MAWMLVATSDTPIPSNRIPARAYENLNGFTYSSYPGPISHEPEEDLSEPTTAALDAHRRAQYVLTQKDRPIPTFEQMQQEVVNGDTVSSIKQRIVDLHEQHISDMQRLYTWHAEEYHDEAFNHYLAKDDLQYPADGENNPVLKESYAELETIYEDRGSLSMQMQWDDDIERMRHSYLLLLNDLHLKLKKQEEADEDARKRREADFPISIEDYNTKSKEIQRRAARFLMLNDPALQEKMLTQYGWASRQVKPLQEIFQKNDAFKADVITQVLGDVQDPRMR
;
A
#
# COMPACT_ATOMS: atom_id res chain seq x y z
N MET A 1 7.58 -20.71 -30.32
CA MET A 1 6.83 -21.69 -29.52
C MET A 1 6.23 -20.95 -28.33
N ALA A 2 4.95 -20.59 -28.43
CA ALA A 2 4.24 -19.81 -27.41
C ALA A 2 3.59 -20.78 -26.41
N TRP A 3 3.94 -20.65 -25.13
CA TRP A 3 3.29 -21.37 -24.03
C TRP A 3 2.11 -20.51 -23.54
N MET A 4 0.89 -20.89 -23.91
CA MET A 4 -0.33 -20.39 -23.28
C MET A 4 -0.57 -21.18 -22.00
N LEU A 5 -0.36 -20.54 -20.85
CA LEU A 5 -0.81 -21.04 -19.55
C LEU A 5 -2.32 -20.82 -19.46
N VAL A 6 -3.09 -21.89 -19.68
CA VAL A 6 -4.51 -21.95 -19.35
C VAL A 6 -4.60 -22.31 -17.86
N ALA A 7 -4.88 -21.32 -17.02
CA ALA A 7 -5.17 -21.56 -15.61
C ALA A 7 -6.61 -22.06 -15.47
N THR A 8 -6.80 -23.38 -15.39
CA THR A 8 -8.05 -23.99 -14.93
C THR A 8 -8.02 -24.09 -13.41
N SER A 9 -8.47 -23.05 -12.71
CA SER A 9 -8.67 -23.11 -11.25
C SER A 9 -10.00 -23.78 -10.95
N ASP A 10 -10.02 -25.12 -10.99
CA ASP A 10 -11.16 -25.97 -10.65
C ASP A 10 -11.15 -26.34 -9.16
N THR A 11 -10.76 -25.40 -8.30
CA THR A 11 -10.87 -25.56 -6.85
C THR A 11 -12.27 -25.13 -6.42
N PRO A 12 -13.10 -26.04 -5.85
CA PRO A 12 -14.42 -25.67 -5.38
C PRO A 12 -14.29 -24.60 -4.30
N ILE A 13 -14.89 -23.44 -4.57
CA ILE A 13 -14.95 -22.34 -3.62
C ILE A 13 -15.73 -22.87 -2.39
N PRO A 14 -15.22 -22.75 -1.17
CA PRO A 14 -15.93 -23.18 0.03
C PRO A 14 -17.31 -22.51 0.08
N SER A 15 -18.38 -23.31 0.25
CA SER A 15 -19.78 -22.88 0.09
C SER A 15 -20.19 -21.76 1.05
N ASN A 16 -19.39 -21.50 2.08
CA ASN A 16 -19.61 -20.42 3.06
C ASN A 16 -19.34 -19.02 2.49
N ARG A 17 -18.89 -18.90 1.23
CA ARG A 17 -18.67 -17.61 0.56
C ARG A 17 -19.66 -17.32 -0.58
N ILE A 18 -20.62 -18.21 -0.84
CA ILE A 18 -21.69 -17.91 -1.81
C ILE A 18 -22.77 -17.12 -1.05
N PRO A 19 -23.05 -15.86 -1.42
CA PRO A 19 -24.14 -15.12 -0.81
C PRO A 19 -25.44 -15.92 -0.98
N ALA A 20 -26.18 -16.14 0.11
CA ALA A 20 -27.44 -16.85 0.04
C ALA A 20 -28.35 -16.21 -1.02
N ARG A 21 -29.22 -16.98 -1.68
CA ARG A 21 -30.16 -16.46 -2.69
C ARG A 21 -30.98 -15.25 -2.22
N ALA A 22 -31.17 -15.12 -0.90
CA ALA A 22 -31.79 -13.97 -0.27
C ALA A 22 -31.07 -12.62 -0.52
N TYR A 23 -29.82 -12.64 -1.01
CA TYR A 23 -28.99 -11.46 -1.26
C TYR A 23 -28.76 -11.18 -2.76
N GLU A 24 -29.42 -11.93 -3.65
CA GLU A 24 -29.29 -11.75 -5.10
C GLU A 24 -29.74 -10.32 -5.49
N ASN A 25 -28.83 -9.56 -6.11
CA ASN A 25 -29.00 -8.14 -6.48
C ASN A 25 -29.03 -7.13 -5.33
N LEU A 26 -28.66 -7.52 -4.10
CA LEU A 26 -28.68 -6.63 -2.94
C LEU A 26 -27.29 -6.23 -2.42
N ASN A 27 -26.21 -6.52 -3.16
CA ASN A 27 -24.83 -6.27 -2.74
C ASN A 27 -24.51 -6.76 -1.30
N GLY A 28 -25.18 -7.81 -0.84
CA GLY A 28 -25.00 -8.35 0.52
C GLY A 28 -25.80 -7.66 1.63
N PHE A 29 -26.71 -6.73 1.33
CA PHE A 29 -27.56 -6.06 2.34
C PHE A 29 -29.00 -6.57 2.27
N THR A 30 -29.61 -6.96 3.40
CA THR A 30 -31.05 -7.23 3.41
C THR A 30 -31.85 -5.92 3.49
N TYR A 31 -32.90 -5.78 2.66
CA TYR A 31 -33.86 -4.67 2.75
C TYR A 31 -34.60 -4.60 4.10
N SER A 32 -34.47 -5.63 4.95
CA SER A 32 -35.11 -5.69 6.26
C SER A 32 -34.44 -4.84 7.34
N SER A 33 -33.32 -4.17 7.04
CA SER A 33 -32.56 -3.38 8.03
C SER A 33 -32.64 -1.86 7.82
N TYR A 34 -33.42 -1.37 6.84
CA TYR A 34 -33.77 0.05 6.84
C TYR A 34 -34.82 0.30 7.92
N PRO A 35 -34.48 1.03 9.01
CA PRO A 35 -35.47 1.42 9.97
C PRO A 35 -36.44 2.35 9.23
N GLY A 36 -37.69 1.89 9.10
CA GLY A 36 -38.78 2.81 8.83
C GLY A 36 -38.79 3.91 9.90
N PRO A 37 -39.41 5.07 9.61
CA PRO A 37 -39.49 6.15 10.59
C PRO A 37 -40.24 5.66 11.84
N ILE A 38 -39.46 5.41 12.89
CA ILE A 38 -39.83 5.34 14.31
C ILE A 38 -41.17 4.62 14.57
N SER A 39 -41.12 3.29 14.69
CA SER A 39 -42.12 2.57 15.46
C SER A 39 -41.42 1.51 16.28
N HIS A 40 -41.05 1.90 17.50
CA HIS A 40 -40.33 1.14 18.52
C HIS A 40 -38.92 0.69 18.13
N GLU A 41 -37.93 1.55 18.39
CA GLU A 41 -36.66 1.02 18.90
C GLU A 41 -37.04 0.14 20.11
N PRO A 42 -36.72 -1.17 20.12
CA PRO A 42 -36.75 -1.89 21.37
C PRO A 42 -35.88 -1.07 22.32
N GLU A 43 -36.39 -0.77 23.52
CA GLU A 43 -35.54 -0.30 24.60
C GLU A 43 -34.50 -1.41 24.80
N GLU A 44 -33.37 -1.31 24.10
CA GLU A 44 -32.22 -2.16 24.34
C GLU A 44 -31.90 -1.92 25.81
N ASP A 45 -32.09 -2.96 26.60
CA ASP A 45 -31.81 -2.94 28.03
C ASP A 45 -30.31 -2.60 28.17
N LEU A 46 -30.01 -1.31 28.36
CA LEU A 46 -28.66 -0.74 28.44
C LEU A 46 -27.84 -1.31 29.61
N SER A 47 -28.41 -2.25 30.38
CA SER A 47 -27.77 -2.88 31.51
C SER A 47 -26.68 -3.88 31.11
N GLU A 48 -26.76 -4.51 29.93
CA GLU A 48 -25.77 -5.50 29.48
C GLU A 48 -24.97 -5.02 28.24
N PRO A 49 -23.63 -5.04 28.30
CA PRO A 49 -22.80 -4.68 27.16
C PRO A 49 -22.95 -5.72 26.04
N THR A 50 -23.21 -5.26 24.82
CA THR A 50 -23.24 -6.14 23.64
C THR A 50 -21.87 -6.77 23.38
N THR A 51 -21.84 -7.95 22.73
CA THR A 51 -20.58 -8.61 22.33
C THR A 51 -19.69 -7.71 21.49
N ALA A 52 -20.28 -6.91 20.59
CA ALA A 52 -19.56 -5.92 19.81
C ALA A 52 -18.92 -4.82 20.67
N ALA A 53 -19.58 -4.38 21.75
CA ALA A 53 -19.03 -3.42 22.70
C ALA A 53 -17.86 -4.02 23.51
N LEU A 54 -17.98 -5.29 23.93
CA LEU A 54 -16.88 -6.01 24.58
C LEU A 54 -15.67 -6.16 23.65
N ASP A 55 -15.88 -6.54 22.39
CA ASP A 55 -14.81 -6.64 21.40
C ASP A 55 -14.17 -5.27 21.10
N ALA A 56 -14.98 -4.20 21.04
CA ALA A 56 -14.46 -2.84 20.87
C ALA A 56 -13.61 -2.41 22.06
N HIS A 57 -14.05 -2.70 23.29
CA HIS A 57 -13.31 -2.43 24.50
C HIS A 57 -12.00 -3.23 24.55
N ARG A 58 -12.03 -4.54 24.25
CA ARG A 58 -10.84 -5.40 24.15
C ARG A 58 -9.80 -4.81 23.20
N ARG A 59 -10.22 -4.42 21.99
CA ARG A 59 -9.34 -3.78 21.01
C ARG A 59 -8.79 -2.45 21.49
N ALA A 60 -9.60 -1.64 22.15
CA ALA A 60 -9.14 -0.38 22.72
C ALA A 60 -8.04 -0.61 23.78
N GLN A 61 -8.21 -1.62 24.64
CA GLN A 61 -7.18 -2.02 25.60
C GLN A 61 -5.89 -2.46 24.91
N TYR A 62 -5.97 -3.29 23.86
CA TYR A 62 -4.80 -3.66 23.06
C TYR A 62 -4.08 -2.43 22.49
N VAL A 63 -4.82 -1.49 21.90
CA VAL A 63 -4.23 -0.27 21.33
C VAL A 63 -3.54 0.57 22.41
N LEU A 64 -4.16 0.73 23.58
CA LEU A 64 -3.61 1.53 24.68
C LEU A 64 -2.38 0.88 25.34
N THR A 65 -2.32 -0.45 25.40
CA THR A 65 -1.26 -1.17 26.12
C THR A 65 -0.11 -1.58 25.20
N GLN A 66 -0.40 -2.09 24.00
CA GLN A 66 0.60 -2.69 23.10
C GLN A 66 1.05 -1.74 21.99
N LYS A 67 0.17 -0.81 21.57
CA LYS A 67 0.49 0.19 20.54
C LYS A 67 0.90 1.54 21.11
N ASP A 68 1.40 1.60 22.35
CA ASP A 68 1.87 2.82 23.01
C ASP A 68 3.00 3.49 22.21
N ARG A 69 2.59 4.23 21.18
CA ARG A 69 3.44 4.99 20.28
C ARG A 69 3.41 6.41 20.80
N PRO A 70 4.57 7.01 21.09
CA PRO A 70 4.59 8.39 21.51
C PRO A 70 3.94 9.24 20.43
N ILE A 71 2.97 10.05 20.83
CA ILE A 71 2.38 11.06 19.94
C ILE A 71 3.55 11.93 19.47
N PRO A 72 3.74 12.11 18.15
CA PRO A 72 4.81 12.95 17.63
C PRO A 72 4.75 14.32 18.28
N THR A 73 5.91 14.84 18.65
CA THR A 73 6.00 16.20 19.20
C THR A 73 5.57 17.21 18.13
N PHE A 74 5.12 18.39 18.57
CA PHE A 74 4.71 19.44 17.65
C PHE A 74 5.83 19.83 16.68
N GLU A 75 7.08 19.85 17.14
CA GLU A 75 8.25 20.13 16.31
C GLU A 75 8.46 19.06 15.24
N GLN A 76 8.28 17.78 15.56
CA GLN A 76 8.35 16.68 14.58
C GLN A 76 7.25 16.81 13.53
N MET A 77 6.01 17.11 13.94
CA MET A 77 4.91 17.33 12.99
C MET A 77 5.18 18.53 12.07
N GLN A 78 5.75 19.62 12.60
CA GLN A 78 6.16 20.75 11.76
C GLN A 78 7.26 20.36 10.78
N GLN A 79 8.26 19.60 11.22
CA GLN A 79 9.32 19.11 10.34
C GLN A 79 8.79 18.21 9.23
N GLU A 80 7.81 17.34 9.51
CA GLU A 80 7.16 16.51 8.49
C GLU A 80 6.45 17.38 7.42
N VAL A 81 5.79 18.45 7.84
CA VAL A 81 5.13 19.39 6.90
C VAL A 81 6.16 20.17 6.08
N VAL A 82 7.25 20.63 6.71
CA VAL A 82 8.29 21.43 6.05
C VAL A 82 9.12 20.61 5.06
N ASN A 83 9.46 19.37 5.41
CA ASN A 83 10.27 18.49 4.56
C ASN A 83 9.57 18.13 3.24
N GLY A 84 8.24 18.29 3.20
CA GLY A 84 7.42 18.03 2.03
C GLY A 84 7.45 16.58 1.56
N ASP A 85 6.57 16.28 0.60
CA ASP A 85 6.48 14.96 -0.02
C ASP A 85 7.56 14.82 -1.12
N THR A 86 8.84 14.79 -0.73
CA THR A 86 9.96 14.49 -1.64
C THR A 86 9.98 12.99 -1.98
N VAL A 87 10.35 12.59 -3.20
CA VAL A 87 10.44 11.17 -3.63
C VAL A 87 11.22 10.29 -2.64
N SER A 88 12.35 10.78 -2.13
CA SER A 88 13.16 10.05 -1.12
C SER A 88 12.43 9.89 0.21
N SER A 89 11.73 10.93 0.66
CA SER A 89 10.95 10.92 1.91
C SER A 89 9.78 9.94 1.82
N ILE A 90 9.06 9.92 0.69
CA ILE A 90 7.96 8.97 0.46
C ILE A 90 8.49 7.52 0.44
N LYS A 91 9.63 7.27 -0.22
CA LYS A 91 10.26 5.93 -0.24
C LYS A 91 10.66 5.48 1.16
N GLN A 92 11.24 6.37 1.95
CA GLN A 92 11.57 6.08 3.35
C GLN A 92 10.32 5.77 4.16
N ARG A 93 9.26 6.58 4.03
CA ARG A 93 7.98 6.35 4.72
C ARG A 93 7.32 5.02 4.36
N ILE A 94 7.48 4.53 3.12
CA ILE A 94 7.02 3.20 2.72
C ILE A 94 7.78 2.10 3.48
N VAL A 95 9.11 2.23 3.60
CA VAL A 95 9.95 1.28 4.35
C VAL A 95 9.57 1.32 5.83
N ASP A 96 9.47 2.52 6.42
CA ASP A 96 9.09 2.70 7.82
C ASP A 96 7.70 2.12 8.11
N LEU A 97 6.72 2.34 7.21
CA LEU A 97 5.37 1.78 7.34
C LEU A 97 5.39 0.24 7.29
N HIS A 98 6.23 -0.34 6.45
CA HIS A 98 6.38 -1.80 6.35
C HIS A 98 6.98 -2.39 7.63
N GLU A 99 8.06 -1.80 8.14
CA GLU A 99 8.68 -2.22 9.41
C GLU A 99 7.72 -2.08 10.58
N GLN A 100 6.99 -0.96 10.64
CA GLN A 100 5.93 -0.73 11.63
C GLN A 100 4.82 -1.78 11.55
N HIS A 101 4.38 -2.16 10.35
CA HIS A 101 3.36 -3.19 10.18
C HIS A 101 3.84 -4.56 10.68
N ILE A 102 5.08 -4.95 10.37
CA ILE A 102 5.67 -6.21 10.87
C ILE A 102 5.73 -6.20 12.40
N SER A 103 6.22 -5.11 13.00
CA SER A 103 6.27 -4.97 14.45
C SER A 103 4.87 -5.04 15.08
N ASP A 104 3.87 -4.36 14.49
CA ASP A 104 2.50 -4.39 14.99
C ASP A 104 1.87 -5.79 14.89
N MET A 105 2.13 -6.52 13.81
CA MET A 105 1.67 -7.90 13.63
C MET A 105 2.31 -8.84 14.66
N GLN A 106 3.61 -8.69 14.92
CA GLN A 106 4.29 -9.48 15.96
C GLN A 106 3.67 -9.25 17.34
N ARG A 107 3.42 -7.98 17.72
CA ARG A 107 2.77 -7.65 18.99
C ARG A 107 1.37 -8.23 19.08
N LEU A 108 0.59 -8.18 17.99
CA LEU A 108 -0.75 -8.78 17.97
C LEU A 108 -0.68 -10.29 18.18
N TYR A 109 0.24 -10.99 17.51
CA TYR A 109 0.40 -12.43 17.69
C TYR A 109 0.83 -12.80 19.10
N THR A 110 1.75 -12.04 19.70
CA THR A 110 2.14 -12.24 21.11
C THR A 110 0.92 -12.06 22.03
N TRP A 111 0.14 -11.01 21.82
CA TRP A 111 -1.05 -10.75 22.61
C TRP A 111 -2.14 -11.84 22.45
N HIS A 112 -2.40 -12.31 21.22
CA HIS A 112 -3.31 -13.45 20.99
C HIS A 112 -2.81 -14.73 21.67
N ALA A 113 -1.49 -14.96 21.68
CA ALA A 113 -0.91 -16.12 22.35
C ALA A 113 -1.06 -16.04 23.87
N GLU A 114 -0.93 -14.84 24.46
CA GLU A 114 -1.21 -14.59 25.87
C GLU A 114 -2.69 -14.82 26.19
N GLU A 115 -3.62 -14.24 25.42
CA GLU A 115 -5.06 -14.48 25.59
C GLU A 115 -5.42 -15.96 25.50
N TYR A 116 -4.85 -16.67 24.51
CA TYR A 116 -5.06 -18.11 24.37
C TYR A 116 -4.58 -18.87 25.59
N HIS A 117 -3.39 -18.54 26.08
CA HIS A 117 -2.80 -19.20 27.24
C HIS A 117 -3.66 -18.99 28.49
N ASP A 118 -4.10 -17.75 28.73
CA ASP A 118 -4.94 -17.40 29.87
C ASP A 118 -6.30 -18.10 29.79
N GLU A 119 -6.92 -18.16 28.61
CA GLU A 119 -8.20 -18.85 28.43
C GLU A 119 -8.04 -20.37 28.57
N ALA A 120 -6.98 -20.96 28.01
CA ALA A 120 -6.67 -22.37 28.20
C ALA A 120 -6.42 -22.71 29.68
N PHE A 121 -5.78 -21.81 30.42
CA PHE A 121 -5.54 -21.95 31.86
C PHE A 121 -6.83 -21.81 32.67
N ASN A 122 -7.67 -20.82 32.35
CA ASN A 122 -8.99 -20.66 32.97
C ASN A 122 -9.88 -21.87 32.70
N HIS A 123 -9.84 -22.39 31.47
CA HIS A 123 -10.56 -23.60 31.09
C HIS A 123 -10.10 -24.81 31.88
N TYR A 124 -8.78 -24.94 32.08
CA TYR A 124 -8.22 -26.00 32.91
C TYR A 124 -8.68 -25.88 34.37
N LEU A 125 -8.66 -24.67 34.96
CA LEU A 125 -9.10 -24.43 36.34
C LEU A 125 -10.62 -24.53 36.55
N ALA A 126 -11.41 -24.31 35.50
CA ALA A 126 -12.87 -24.42 35.56
C ALA A 126 -13.34 -25.88 35.72
N LYS A 127 -12.50 -26.85 35.36
CA LYS A 127 -12.78 -28.26 35.60
C LYS A 127 -12.56 -28.55 37.09
N ASP A 128 -13.64 -28.73 37.83
CA ASP A 128 -13.57 -29.25 39.18
C ASP A 128 -13.22 -30.74 39.11
N ASP A 129 -12.02 -31.12 39.55
CA ASP A 129 -11.59 -32.52 39.58
C ASP A 129 -12.51 -33.39 40.47
N LEU A 130 -13.24 -32.78 41.41
CA LEU A 130 -14.22 -33.45 42.26
C LEU A 130 -15.55 -33.69 41.56
N GLN A 131 -15.75 -33.11 40.38
CA GLN A 131 -16.95 -33.35 39.60
C GLN A 131 -16.95 -34.77 39.05
N TYR A 132 -15.82 -35.42 38.76
CA TYR A 132 -15.86 -36.75 38.16
C TYR A 132 -16.40 -37.84 39.12
N PRO A 133 -17.25 -38.77 38.64
CA PRO A 133 -17.72 -39.87 39.46
C PRO A 133 -16.54 -40.68 40.01
N ALA A 134 -16.64 -41.11 41.26
CA ALA A 134 -15.60 -41.91 41.89
C ALA A 134 -15.37 -43.21 41.12
N ASP A 135 -14.13 -43.70 41.12
CA ASP A 135 -13.75 -44.94 40.45
C ASP A 135 -14.69 -46.10 40.87
N GLY A 136 -15.50 -46.59 39.92
CA GLY A 136 -16.46 -47.67 40.12
C GLY A 136 -17.93 -47.26 40.14
N GLU A 137 -18.25 -45.96 40.14
CA GLU A 137 -19.64 -45.49 40.08
C GLU A 137 -20.19 -45.57 38.64
N ASN A 138 -21.15 -46.47 38.42
CA ASN A 138 -21.71 -46.77 37.10
C ASN A 138 -23.17 -46.28 36.94
N ASN A 139 -23.49 -45.12 37.54
CA ASN A 139 -24.80 -44.52 37.35
C ASN A 139 -24.89 -43.92 35.93
N PRO A 140 -25.77 -44.45 35.04
CA PRO A 140 -25.82 -44.02 33.64
C PRO A 140 -26.25 -42.56 33.48
N VAL A 141 -27.15 -42.07 34.35
CA VAL A 141 -27.62 -40.67 34.32
C VAL A 141 -26.48 -39.71 34.62
N LEU A 142 -25.64 -40.07 35.58
CA LEU A 142 -24.50 -39.26 35.97
C LEU A 142 -23.49 -39.18 34.81
N LYS A 143 -23.16 -40.32 34.19
CA LYS A 143 -22.27 -40.38 33.02
C LYS A 143 -22.75 -39.53 31.84
N GLU A 144 -24.05 -39.58 31.56
CA GLU A 144 -24.66 -38.77 30.49
C GLU A 144 -24.53 -37.27 30.80
N SER A 145 -24.83 -36.85 32.04
CA SER A 145 -24.67 -35.45 32.43
C SER A 145 -23.24 -34.93 32.34
N TYR A 146 -22.24 -35.78 32.61
CA TYR A 146 -20.82 -35.41 32.42
C TYR A 146 -20.42 -35.32 30.96
N ALA A 147 -20.91 -36.25 30.13
CA ALA A 147 -20.67 -36.19 28.69
C ALA A 147 -21.27 -34.90 28.09
N GLU A 148 -22.48 -34.50 28.51
CA GLU A 148 -23.08 -33.23 28.09
C GLU A 148 -22.25 -32.02 28.55
N LEU A 149 -21.81 -32.01 29.81
CA LEU A 149 -20.93 -30.95 30.31
C LEU A 149 -19.62 -30.85 29.52
N GLU A 150 -19.00 -31.99 29.22
CA GLU A 150 -17.77 -32.04 28.41
C GLU A 150 -18.00 -31.47 27.00
N THR A 151 -19.13 -31.79 26.36
CA THR A 151 -19.48 -31.18 25.06
C THR A 151 -19.66 -29.67 25.13
N ILE A 152 -20.29 -29.16 26.19
CA ILE A 152 -20.47 -27.70 26.38
C ILE A 152 -19.10 -27.01 26.57
N TYR A 153 -18.18 -27.66 27.27
CA TYR A 153 -16.83 -27.16 27.48
C TYR A 153 -16.01 -27.18 26.19
N GLU A 154 -16.11 -28.23 25.39
CA GLU A 154 -15.43 -28.33 24.08
C GLU A 154 -15.97 -27.30 23.07
N ASP A 155 -17.29 -27.11 23.00
CA ASP A 155 -17.92 -26.18 22.06
C ASP A 155 -17.64 -24.70 22.37
N ARG A 156 -17.45 -24.34 23.64
CA ARG A 156 -17.19 -22.95 24.04
C ARG A 156 -15.78 -22.46 23.71
N GLY A 157 -14.79 -23.34 23.59
CA GLY A 157 -13.39 -22.97 23.78
C GLY A 157 -12.64 -22.40 22.58
N SER A 158 -12.87 -22.86 21.33
CA SER A 158 -11.91 -22.59 20.24
C SER A 158 -12.42 -21.71 19.09
N LEU A 159 -13.68 -21.85 18.68
CA LEU A 159 -14.16 -21.23 17.45
C LEU A 159 -14.35 -19.72 17.58
N SER A 160 -14.81 -19.25 18.74
CA SER A 160 -15.11 -17.82 18.94
C SER A 160 -13.85 -16.94 18.90
N MET A 161 -12.78 -17.34 19.59
CA MET A 161 -11.53 -16.57 19.63
C MET A 161 -10.83 -16.54 18.28
N GLN A 162 -10.80 -17.69 17.57
CA GLN A 162 -10.15 -17.76 16.27
C GLN A 162 -10.78 -16.79 15.27
N MET A 163 -12.12 -16.71 15.22
CA MET A 163 -12.81 -15.77 14.34
C MET A 163 -12.48 -14.31 14.68
N GLN A 164 -12.43 -13.96 15.98
CA GLN A 164 -12.07 -12.61 16.42
C GLN A 164 -10.62 -12.24 16.06
N TRP A 165 -9.68 -13.18 16.19
CA TRP A 165 -8.28 -12.96 15.84
C TRP A 165 -8.09 -12.78 14.34
N ASP A 166 -8.79 -13.58 13.54
CA ASP A 166 -8.77 -13.44 12.08
C ASP A 166 -9.29 -12.05 11.67
N ASP A 167 -10.38 -11.58 12.29
CA ASP A 167 -10.91 -10.23 12.05
C ASP A 167 -9.92 -9.12 12.43
N ASP A 168 -9.22 -9.26 13.56
CA ASP A 168 -8.22 -8.27 14.01
C ASP A 168 -7.00 -8.25 13.08
N ILE A 169 -6.54 -9.41 12.63
CA ILE A 169 -5.46 -9.55 11.64
C ILE A 169 -5.85 -8.90 10.32
N GLU A 170 -7.02 -9.24 9.79
CA GLU A 170 -7.49 -8.70 8.50
C GLU A 170 -7.72 -7.20 8.58
N ARG A 171 -8.24 -6.69 9.71
CA ARG A 171 -8.38 -5.24 9.92
C ARG A 171 -7.02 -4.54 9.92
N MET A 172 -6.02 -5.08 10.61
CA MET A 172 -4.68 -4.50 10.62
C MET A 172 -4.05 -4.52 9.22
N ARG A 173 -4.14 -5.64 8.50
CA ARG A 173 -3.66 -5.75 7.12
C ARG A 173 -4.36 -4.77 6.19
N HIS A 174 -5.67 -4.67 6.27
CA HIS A 174 -6.46 -3.74 5.48
C HIS A 174 -6.02 -2.29 5.72
N SER A 175 -5.86 -1.88 6.98
CA SER A 175 -5.39 -0.52 7.32
C SER A 175 -3.98 -0.23 6.77
N TYR A 176 -3.07 -1.20 6.84
CA TYR A 176 -1.73 -1.11 6.27
C TYR A 176 -1.78 -0.95 4.75
N LEU A 177 -2.58 -1.77 4.05
CA LEU A 177 -2.70 -1.71 2.59
C LEU A 177 -3.29 -0.39 2.11
N LEU A 178 -4.28 0.17 2.82
CA LEU A 178 -4.83 1.49 2.49
C LEU A 178 -3.73 2.57 2.53
N LEU A 179 -2.97 2.63 3.63
CA LEU A 179 -1.89 3.60 3.79
C LEU A 179 -0.77 3.40 2.77
N LEU A 180 -0.41 2.15 2.49
CA LEU A 180 0.62 1.81 1.52
C LEU A 180 0.21 2.23 0.09
N ASN A 181 -1.05 1.97 -0.29
CA ASN A 181 -1.58 2.36 -1.60
C ASN A 181 -1.54 3.88 -1.77
N ASP A 182 -1.95 4.64 -0.75
CA ASP A 182 -1.90 6.11 -0.79
C ASP A 182 -0.47 6.62 -0.99
N LEU A 183 0.52 6.03 -0.31
CA LEU A 183 1.93 6.39 -0.49
C LEU A 183 2.44 6.05 -1.89
N HIS A 184 2.07 4.91 -2.46
CA HIS A 184 2.44 4.55 -3.83
C HIS A 184 1.82 5.49 -4.87
N LEU A 185 0.56 5.90 -4.67
CA LEU A 185 -0.09 6.87 -5.55
C LEU A 185 0.62 8.24 -5.49
N LYS A 186 0.98 8.70 -4.29
CA LYS A 186 1.77 9.92 -4.12
C LYS A 186 3.14 9.81 -4.77
N LEU A 187 3.84 8.69 -4.57
CA LEU A 187 5.15 8.46 -5.16
C LEU A 187 5.10 8.55 -6.68
N LYS A 188 4.17 7.83 -7.30
CA LYS A 188 3.98 7.82 -8.75
C LYS A 188 3.68 9.24 -9.26
N LYS A 189 2.79 9.97 -8.60
CA LYS A 189 2.44 11.35 -8.97
C LYS A 189 3.65 12.28 -8.91
N GLN A 190 4.50 12.13 -7.90
CA GLN A 190 5.70 12.95 -7.75
C GLN A 190 6.75 12.60 -8.81
N GLU A 191 6.96 11.32 -9.10
CA GLU A 191 7.86 10.86 -10.16
C GLU A 191 7.38 11.35 -11.55
N GLU A 192 6.07 11.31 -11.83
CA GLU A 192 5.48 11.88 -13.04
C GLU A 192 5.70 13.40 -13.14
N ALA A 193 5.50 14.13 -12.03
CA ALA A 193 5.73 15.57 -11.99
C ALA A 193 7.21 15.95 -12.22
N ASP A 194 8.14 15.20 -11.62
CA ASP A 194 9.58 15.38 -11.79
C ASP A 194 10.02 15.06 -13.22
N GLU A 195 9.48 13.98 -13.81
CA GLU A 195 9.69 13.59 -15.20
C GLU A 195 9.14 14.65 -16.17
N ASP A 196 7.95 15.17 -15.94
CA ASP A 196 7.37 16.22 -16.77
C ASP A 196 8.13 17.54 -16.63
N ALA A 197 8.58 17.90 -15.43
CA ALA A 197 9.46 19.04 -15.22
C ALA A 197 10.83 18.84 -15.92
N ARG A 198 11.35 17.62 -15.95
CA ARG A 198 12.55 17.27 -16.72
C ARG A 198 12.30 17.42 -18.22
N LYS A 199 11.23 16.82 -18.75
CA LYS A 199 10.84 16.92 -20.17
C LYS A 199 10.65 18.37 -20.60
N ARG A 200 9.99 19.20 -19.77
CA ARG A 200 9.83 20.65 -20.04
C ARG A 200 11.16 21.37 -20.13
N ARG A 201 12.08 21.14 -19.17
CA ARG A 201 13.43 21.72 -19.21
C ARG A 201 14.24 21.26 -20.43
N GLU A 202 14.04 20.02 -20.85
CA GLU A 202 14.71 19.44 -22.00
C GLU A 202 14.10 19.84 -23.36
N ALA A 203 12.83 20.27 -23.38
CA ALA A 203 12.16 20.77 -24.57
C ALA A 203 12.59 22.20 -24.93
N ASP A 204 13.28 22.92 -24.05
CA ASP A 204 13.75 24.28 -24.34
C ASP A 204 15.02 24.27 -25.20
N PHE A 205 14.85 24.55 -26.49
CA PHE A 205 15.97 24.75 -27.41
C PHE A 205 16.71 26.07 -27.13
N PRO A 206 18.06 26.08 -27.09
CA PRO A 206 18.81 27.29 -26.79
C PRO A 206 18.68 28.36 -27.88
N ILE A 207 18.46 29.61 -27.49
CA ILE A 207 18.19 30.71 -28.44
C ILE A 207 19.48 31.44 -28.84
N SER A 208 20.47 31.48 -27.94
CA SER A 208 21.76 32.16 -28.13
C SER A 208 22.95 31.25 -27.81
N ILE A 209 24.17 31.67 -28.16
CA ILE A 209 25.41 30.94 -27.84
C ILE A 209 25.63 30.87 -26.32
N GLU A 210 25.35 31.97 -25.61
CA GLU A 210 25.47 32.04 -24.15
C GLU A 210 24.46 31.10 -23.47
N ASP A 211 23.22 31.08 -23.97
CA ASP A 211 22.17 30.18 -23.50
C ASP A 211 22.59 28.72 -23.77
N TYR A 212 23.07 28.42 -24.99
CA TYR A 212 23.62 27.10 -25.33
C TYR A 212 24.67 26.62 -24.31
N ASN A 213 25.65 27.47 -23.98
CA ASN A 213 26.71 27.12 -23.03
C ASN A 213 26.20 26.96 -21.59
N THR A 214 25.11 27.63 -21.23
CA THR A 214 24.49 27.57 -19.89
C THR A 214 23.60 26.32 -19.72
N LYS A 215 23.08 25.76 -20.81
CA LYS A 215 22.23 24.55 -20.78
C LYS A 215 23.02 23.30 -20.38
N SER A 216 22.30 22.23 -20.03
CA SER A 216 22.93 20.94 -19.70
C SER A 216 23.69 20.37 -20.91
N LYS A 217 24.77 19.62 -20.64
CA LYS A 217 25.58 18.97 -21.69
C LYS A 217 24.74 18.12 -22.64
N GLU A 218 23.67 17.52 -22.15
CA GLU A 218 22.78 16.70 -22.96
C GLU A 218 21.94 17.54 -23.94
N ILE A 219 21.40 18.67 -23.50
CA ILE A 219 20.69 19.62 -24.38
C ILE A 219 21.66 20.20 -25.42
N GLN A 220 22.87 20.58 -25.00
CA GLN A 220 23.92 21.02 -25.90
C GLN A 220 24.20 19.99 -26.99
N ARG A 221 24.40 18.72 -26.62
CA ARG A 221 24.64 17.62 -27.58
C ARG A 221 23.47 17.42 -28.54
N ARG A 222 22.22 17.47 -28.06
CA ARG A 222 21.05 17.34 -28.93
C ARG A 222 20.96 18.51 -29.90
N ALA A 223 21.13 19.74 -29.42
CA ALA A 223 21.14 20.94 -30.25
C ALA A 223 22.30 20.92 -31.26
N ALA A 224 23.50 20.47 -30.85
CA ALA A 224 24.65 20.29 -31.73
C ALA A 224 24.37 19.29 -32.85
N ARG A 225 23.82 18.11 -32.51
CA ARG A 225 23.40 17.11 -33.51
C ARG A 225 22.38 17.68 -34.48
N PHE A 226 21.41 18.45 -33.98
CA PHE A 226 20.44 19.13 -34.82
C PHE A 226 21.10 20.11 -35.80
N LEU A 227 22.03 20.95 -35.32
CA LEU A 227 22.74 21.93 -36.14
C LEU A 227 23.66 21.27 -37.19
N MET A 228 24.22 20.10 -36.89
CA MET A 228 25.07 19.34 -37.81
C MET A 228 24.29 18.54 -38.87
N LEU A 229 22.99 18.30 -38.68
CA LEU A 229 22.16 17.60 -39.65
C LEU A 229 21.94 18.51 -40.87
N ASN A 230 22.48 18.12 -42.03
CA ASN A 230 22.22 18.82 -43.30
C ASN A 230 20.89 18.42 -43.96
N ASP A 231 20.30 17.29 -43.54
CA ASP A 231 19.06 16.76 -44.11
C ASP A 231 17.82 17.39 -43.41
N PRO A 232 16.99 18.14 -44.15
CA PRO A 232 15.79 18.76 -43.58
C PRO A 232 14.77 17.74 -43.06
N ALA A 233 14.69 16.54 -43.64
CA ALA A 233 13.74 15.51 -43.19
C ALA A 233 14.10 14.99 -41.79
N LEU A 234 15.40 14.81 -41.52
CA LEU A 234 15.90 14.42 -40.20
C LEU A 234 15.77 15.55 -39.18
N GLN A 235 15.95 16.81 -39.60
CA GLN A 235 15.68 17.97 -38.74
C GLN A 235 14.21 18.01 -38.31
N GLU A 236 13.26 17.84 -39.23
CA GLU A 236 11.83 17.82 -38.89
C GLU A 236 11.47 16.68 -37.92
N LYS A 237 12.09 15.51 -38.10
CA LYS A 237 11.96 14.39 -37.17
C LYS A 237 12.45 14.75 -35.76
N MET A 238 13.59 15.44 -35.64
CA MET A 238 14.10 15.91 -34.34
C MET A 238 13.22 17.01 -33.72
N LEU A 239 12.68 17.94 -34.52
CA LEU A 239 11.71 18.92 -34.03
C LEU A 239 10.49 18.23 -33.41
N THR A 240 9.95 17.22 -34.09
CA THR A 240 8.80 16.44 -33.59
C THR A 240 9.15 15.62 -32.35
N GLN A 241 10.32 14.96 -32.36
CA GLN A 241 10.76 14.10 -31.26
C GLN A 241 11.00 14.89 -29.95
N TYR A 242 11.59 16.07 -30.04
CA TYR A 242 11.91 16.90 -28.88
C TYR A 242 10.90 18.01 -28.62
N GLY A 243 9.85 18.13 -29.43
CA GLY A 243 8.80 19.14 -29.29
C GLY A 243 9.27 20.57 -29.56
N TRP A 244 10.35 20.75 -30.33
CA TRP A 244 10.92 22.06 -30.62
C TRP A 244 10.11 22.78 -31.69
N ALA A 245 9.79 24.05 -31.45
CA ALA A 245 9.17 24.88 -32.48
C ALA A 245 10.23 25.34 -33.47
N SER A 246 9.96 25.22 -34.78
CA SER A 246 10.87 25.73 -35.84
C SER A 246 11.30 27.19 -35.61
N ARG A 247 10.42 28.02 -35.03
CA ARG A 247 10.71 29.43 -34.70
C ARG A 247 11.79 29.60 -33.63
N GLN A 248 11.89 28.68 -32.67
CA GLN A 248 12.89 28.72 -31.60
C GLN A 248 14.29 28.35 -32.10
N VAL A 249 14.36 27.49 -33.12
CA VAL A 249 15.62 26.92 -33.60
C VAL A 249 16.32 27.82 -34.62
N LYS A 250 15.55 28.60 -35.40
CA LYS A 250 16.08 29.49 -36.45
C LYS A 250 17.19 30.44 -35.99
N PRO A 251 17.06 31.16 -34.85
CA PRO A 251 18.09 32.11 -34.42
C PRO A 251 19.46 31.46 -34.24
N LEU A 252 19.52 30.31 -33.57
CA LEU A 252 20.78 29.61 -33.34
C LEU A 252 21.32 28.99 -34.63
N GLN A 253 20.44 28.53 -35.53
CA GLN A 253 20.83 28.02 -36.84
C GLN A 253 21.48 29.10 -37.71
N GLU A 254 20.95 30.32 -37.71
CA GLU A 254 21.56 31.46 -38.40
C GLU A 254 22.91 31.84 -37.81
N ILE A 255 23.02 31.85 -36.47
CA ILE A 255 24.28 32.12 -35.78
C ILE A 255 25.32 31.04 -36.12
N PHE A 256 24.93 29.77 -36.14
CA PHE A 256 25.78 28.64 -36.51
C PHE A 256 26.30 28.73 -37.94
N GLN A 257 25.51 29.23 -38.88
CA GLN A 257 25.95 29.45 -40.27
C GLN A 257 26.89 30.65 -40.42
N LYS A 258 26.73 31.68 -39.58
CA LYS A 258 27.50 32.94 -39.66
C LYS A 258 28.82 32.90 -38.89
N ASN A 259 28.90 32.14 -37.79
CA ASN A 259 30.04 32.13 -36.88
C ASN A 259 30.83 30.82 -36.97
N ASP A 260 31.94 30.84 -37.69
CA ASP A 260 32.81 29.66 -37.88
C ASP A 260 33.45 29.16 -36.59
N ALA A 261 33.72 30.03 -35.61
CA ALA A 261 34.28 29.62 -34.32
C ALA A 261 33.27 28.78 -33.53
N PHE A 262 32.03 29.26 -33.44
CA PHE A 262 30.95 28.50 -32.79
C PHE A 262 30.67 27.18 -33.53
N LYS A 263 30.74 27.19 -34.86
CA LYS A 263 30.59 25.98 -35.67
C LYS A 263 31.68 24.96 -35.38
N ALA A 264 32.94 25.38 -35.26
CA ALA A 264 34.04 24.50 -34.89
C ALA A 264 33.82 23.89 -33.49
N ASP A 265 33.42 24.69 -32.50
CA ASP A 265 33.12 24.21 -31.15
C ASP A 265 32.03 23.13 -31.15
N VAL A 266 30.91 23.38 -31.84
CA VAL A 266 29.81 22.41 -31.97
C VAL A 266 30.28 21.11 -32.65
N ILE A 267 31.11 21.20 -33.69
CA ILE A 267 31.69 20.03 -34.37
C ILE A 267 32.57 19.23 -33.42
N THR A 268 33.45 19.90 -32.66
CA THR A 268 34.33 19.23 -31.69
C THR A 268 33.53 18.54 -30.59
N GLN A 269 32.41 19.12 -30.15
CA GLN A 269 31.56 18.54 -29.13
C GLN A 269 30.85 17.26 -29.61
N VAL A 270 30.43 17.21 -30.89
CA VAL A 270 29.81 16.01 -31.47
C VAL A 270 30.85 14.91 -31.74
N LEU A 271 32.05 15.28 -32.21
CA LEU A 271 33.12 14.33 -32.54
C LEU A 271 33.85 13.80 -31.30
N GLY A 272 34.04 14.62 -30.26
CA GLY A 272 34.73 14.25 -29.03
C GLY A 272 34.00 13.19 -28.19
N ASP A 273 32.70 12.99 -28.43
CA ASP A 273 31.89 11.98 -27.76
C ASP A 273 31.96 10.58 -28.41
N VAL A 274 32.62 10.44 -29.56
CA VAL A 274 32.93 9.12 -30.14
C VAL A 274 34.15 8.55 -29.43
N GLN A 275 34.04 8.34 -28.13
CA GLN A 275 35.03 7.56 -27.39
C GLN A 275 34.82 6.08 -27.74
N ASP A 276 35.83 5.48 -28.35
CA ASP A 276 35.80 4.10 -28.81
C ASP A 276 35.42 3.16 -27.65
N PRO A 277 34.32 2.39 -27.74
CA PRO A 277 33.86 1.50 -26.67
C PRO A 277 34.86 0.39 -26.33
N ARG A 278 35.94 0.23 -27.10
CA ARG A 278 37.05 -0.71 -26.82
C ARG A 278 38.09 -0.17 -25.83
N MET A 279 37.98 1.09 -25.42
CA MET A 279 38.90 1.77 -24.49
C MET A 279 38.38 1.79 -23.03
N ARG A 280 37.39 0.97 -22.67
CA ARG A 280 36.89 0.79 -21.30
C ARG A 280 37.27 -0.56 -20.73
#